data_AF-A0A0N8P339-F1
#
_entry.id   AF-A0A0N8P339-F1
#
_cell.length_a   1.000
_cell.length_b   1.000
_cell.length_c   1.000
_cell.angle_alpha   90.00
_cell.angle_beta   90.00
_cell.angle_gamma   90.00
#
_symmetry.space_group_name_H-M   'P 1'
#
loop_
_entity.id
_entity.type
_entity.pdbx_description
1 polymer ?
#
loop_
_entity_poly.entity_id
_entity_poly.type
_entity_poly.pdbx_seq_one_letter_code
_entity_poly.pdbx_strand_id
1 'polypeptide(L)'
;MLNNRDIKKLKEIIEEFEKDSGLSSAFKKFRDIENERRLMTSEEYQAKYDEIIAESSKEELVQAAKEAENTLRSFERKIINAVFIKYGLKAQKTDYLPAKYVILLKDLGLR
;
A
#
# COMPACT_ATOMS: atom_id res chain seq x y z
N MET A 1 36.47 13.77 3.07
CA MET A 1 36.15 12.51 2.36
C MET A 1 35.03 11.82 3.12
N LEU A 2 33.92 11.46 2.46
CA LEU A 2 32.86 10.65 3.09
C LEU A 2 33.44 9.30 3.50
N ASN A 3 33.17 8.82 4.72
CA ASN A 3 33.62 7.50 5.14
C ASN A 3 32.74 6.41 4.48
N ASN A 4 33.23 5.17 4.43
CA ASN A 4 32.52 4.05 3.79
C ASN A 4 31.12 3.77 4.35
N ARG A 5 30.85 4.16 5.61
CA ARG A 5 29.54 4.00 6.27
C ARG A 5 28.53 5.04 5.78
N ASP A 6 28.97 6.27 5.57
CA ASP A 6 28.15 7.35 5.04
C ASP A 6 27.82 7.12 3.56
N ILE A 7 28.80 6.60 2.80
CA ILE A 7 28.60 6.18 1.40
C ILE A 7 27.57 5.04 1.33
N LYS A 8 27.62 4.08 2.25
CA LYS A 8 26.64 2.99 2.32
C LYS A 8 25.22 3.50 2.59
N LYS A 9 25.05 4.38 3.58
CA LYS A 9 23.75 5.01 3.87
C LYS A 9 23.22 5.83 2.70
N LEU A 10 24.08 6.59 2.02
CA LEU A 10 23.69 7.35 0.85
C LEU A 10 23.23 6.43 -0.29
N LYS A 11 23.89 5.29 -0.50
CA LYS A 11 23.45 4.28 -1.48
C LYS A 11 22.11 3.66 -1.11
N GLU A 12 21.88 3.34 0.16
CA GLU A 12 20.59 2.82 0.64
C GLU A 12 19.46 3.85 0.41
N ILE A 13 19.71 5.12 0.72
CA ILE A 13 18.75 6.21 0.47
C ILE A 13 18.50 6.39 -1.02
N ILE A 14 19.54 6.34 -1.85
CA ILE A 14 19.42 6.47 -3.32
C ILE A 14 18.67 5.27 -3.90
N GLU A 15 18.93 4.04 -3.45
CA GLU A 15 18.17 2.85 -3.87
C GLU A 15 16.70 2.92 -3.44
N GLU A 16 16.40 3.44 -2.26
CA GLU A 16 15.02 3.70 -1.82
C GLU A 16 14.36 4.77 -2.70
N PHE A 17 15.09 5.84 -3.06
CA PHE A 17 14.60 6.92 -3.90
C PHE A 17 14.42 6.50 -5.37
N GLU A 18 15.31 5.65 -5.88
CA GLU A 18 15.22 5.07 -7.23
C GLU A 18 14.06 4.06 -7.31
N LYS A 19 13.84 3.25 -6.26
CA LYS A 19 12.64 2.41 -6.13
C LYS A 19 11.35 3.24 -6.07
N ASP A 20 11.40 4.45 -5.53
CA ASP A 20 10.25 5.35 -5.50
C ASP A 20 9.85 5.88 -6.88
N SER A 21 10.77 5.97 -7.85
CA SER A 21 10.46 6.55 -9.16
C SER A 21 9.42 5.77 -9.99
N GLY A 22 9.14 4.51 -9.63
CA GLY A 22 8.17 3.64 -10.32
C GLY A 22 6.93 3.25 -9.50
N LEU A 23 6.83 3.66 -8.24
CA LEU A 23 5.68 3.33 -7.38
C LEU A 23 4.50 4.25 -7.66
N SER A 24 3.30 3.68 -7.69
CA SER A 24 2.04 4.43 -7.79
C SER A 24 1.90 5.45 -6.67
N SER A 25 1.22 6.57 -6.97
CA SER A 25 0.96 7.62 -5.96
C SER A 25 0.22 7.05 -4.76
N ALA A 26 -0.76 6.16 -4.98
CA ALA A 26 -1.52 5.51 -3.93
C ALA A 26 -0.66 4.61 -3.03
N PHE A 27 0.24 3.80 -3.59
CA PHE A 27 1.14 2.95 -2.79
C PHE A 27 2.03 3.77 -1.87
N LYS A 28 2.62 4.86 -2.38
CA LYS A 28 3.44 5.78 -1.58
C LYS A 28 2.64 6.37 -0.43
N LYS A 29 1.45 6.91 -0.71
CA LYS A 29 0.56 7.45 0.33
C LYS A 29 0.25 6.41 1.41
N PHE A 30 -0.06 5.16 1.03
CA PHE A 30 -0.29 4.09 2.01
C PHE A 30 0.96 3.76 2.83
N ARG A 31 2.13 3.70 2.19
CA ARG A 31 3.39 3.42 2.86
C ARG A 31 3.74 4.53 3.85
N ASP A 32 3.53 5.78 3.47
CA ASP A 32 3.82 6.94 4.31
C ASP A 32 2.96 6.94 5.58
N ILE A 33 1.64 6.71 5.45
CA ILE A 33 0.77 6.60 6.65
C ILE A 33 1.09 5.36 7.50
N GLU A 34 1.62 4.29 6.91
CA GLU A 34 2.04 3.10 7.64
C GLU A 34 3.33 3.38 8.43
N ASN A 35 4.28 4.11 7.85
CA ASN A 35 5.51 4.55 8.52
C ASN A 35 5.21 5.51 9.68
N GLU A 36 4.21 6.39 9.52
CA GLU A 36 3.76 7.32 10.55
C GLU A 36 2.80 6.68 11.57
N ARG A 37 2.42 5.41 11.42
CA ARG A 37 1.33 4.78 12.21
C ARG A 37 1.46 4.95 13.71
N ARG A 38 2.69 4.93 14.24
CA ARG A 38 3.00 5.05 15.68
C ARG A 38 2.79 6.46 16.23
N LEU A 39 2.70 7.46 15.36
CA LEU A 39 2.48 8.87 15.70
C LEU A 39 0.99 9.25 15.65
N MET A 40 0.11 8.30 15.29
CA MET A 40 -1.31 8.54 15.08
C MET A 40 -2.15 7.65 15.98
N THR A 41 -3.28 8.18 16.44
CA THR A 41 -4.36 7.39 17.01
C THR A 41 -4.94 6.40 15.99
N SER A 42 -5.81 5.49 16.42
CA SER A 42 -6.48 4.59 15.48
C SER A 42 -7.46 5.34 14.57
N GLU A 43 -8.08 6.40 15.07
CA GLU A 43 -9.08 7.20 14.35
C GLU A 43 -8.41 8.06 13.28
N GLU A 44 -7.31 8.73 13.60
CA GLU A 44 -6.52 9.51 12.64
C GLU A 44 -5.96 8.64 11.52
N TYR A 45 -5.42 7.47 11.86
CA TYR A 45 -4.93 6.53 10.84
C TYR A 45 -6.06 6.08 9.90
N GLN A 46 -7.22 5.72 10.46
CA GLN A 46 -8.36 5.28 9.66
C GLN A 46 -8.87 6.41 8.76
N ALA A 47 -8.93 7.65 9.26
CA ALA A 47 -9.33 8.81 8.47
C ALA A 47 -8.39 9.05 7.27
N LYS A 48 -7.06 9.06 7.49
CA LYS A 48 -6.08 9.20 6.40
C LYS A 48 -6.16 8.02 5.42
N TYR A 49 -6.34 6.81 5.92
CA TYR A 49 -6.48 5.62 5.08
C TYR A 49 -7.72 5.70 4.17
N ASP A 50 -8.85 6.15 4.70
CA ASP A 50 -10.09 6.33 3.94
C ASP A 50 -9.99 7.51 2.94
N GLU A 51 -9.28 8.58 3.31
CA GLU A 51 -8.96 9.70 2.42
C GLU A 51 -8.16 9.24 1.20
N ILE A 52 -7.11 8.43 1.39
CA ILE A 52 -6.32 7.87 0.28
C ILE A 52 -7.22 7.06 -0.66
N ILE A 53 -8.13 6.25 -0.11
CA ILE A 53 -9.09 5.46 -0.93
C ILE A 53 -10.02 6.39 -1.71
N ALA A 54 -10.53 7.44 -1.07
CA ALA A 54 -11.46 8.39 -1.69
C ALA A 54 -10.80 9.10 -2.87
N GLU A 55 -9.58 9.59 -2.69
CA GLU A 55 -8.81 10.35 -3.69
C GLU A 55 -8.28 9.50 -4.84
N SER A 56 -7.87 8.25 -4.56
CA SER A 56 -7.23 7.40 -5.56
C SER A 56 -8.23 6.86 -6.58
N SER A 57 -7.82 6.72 -7.84
CA SER A 57 -8.63 6.01 -8.85
C SER A 57 -8.66 4.49 -8.58
N LYS A 58 -9.54 3.77 -9.29
CA LYS A 58 -9.58 2.31 -9.20
C LYS A 58 -8.27 1.70 -9.72
N GLU A 59 -7.75 2.26 -10.80
CA GLU A 59 -6.54 1.84 -11.49
C GLU A 59 -5.31 2.06 -10.59
N GLU A 60 -5.25 3.20 -9.89
CA GLU A 60 -4.17 3.50 -8.94
C GLU A 60 -4.14 2.52 -7.76
N LEU A 61 -5.32 2.17 -7.20
CA LEU A 61 -5.39 1.21 -6.10
C LEU A 61 -5.04 -0.22 -6.55
N VAL A 62 -5.40 -0.61 -7.77
CA VAL A 62 -5.00 -1.91 -8.34
C VAL A 62 -3.50 -1.95 -8.56
N GLN A 63 -2.90 -0.87 -9.09
CA GLN A 63 -1.47 -0.80 -9.28
C GLN A 63 -0.72 -0.83 -7.93
N ALA A 64 -1.23 -0.11 -6.92
CA ALA A 64 -0.68 -0.18 -5.56
C ALA A 64 -0.78 -1.60 -4.97
N ALA A 65 -1.88 -2.31 -5.23
CA ALA A 65 -2.04 -3.68 -4.76
C ALA A 65 -1.01 -4.63 -5.39
N LYS A 66 -0.72 -4.49 -6.68
CA LYS A 66 0.35 -5.25 -7.37
C LYS A 66 1.73 -4.95 -6.78
N GLU A 67 2.01 -3.67 -6.52
CA GLU A 67 3.26 -3.24 -5.87
C GLU A 67 3.40 -3.83 -4.46
N ALA A 68 2.29 -4.03 -3.76
CA ALA A 68 2.27 -4.57 -2.40
C ALA A 68 2.49 -6.08 -2.30
N GLU A 69 2.38 -6.85 -3.39
CA GLU A 69 2.60 -8.32 -3.39
C GLU A 69 3.98 -8.71 -2.86
N ASN A 70 4.99 -7.84 -3.05
CA ASN A 70 6.36 -8.07 -2.59
C ASN A 70 6.66 -7.47 -1.20
N THR A 71 5.63 -7.07 -0.45
CA THR A 71 5.77 -6.42 0.86
C THR A 71 5.28 -7.32 2.01
N LEU A 72 5.29 -6.80 3.24
CA LEU A 72 4.72 -7.49 4.38
C LEU A 72 3.22 -7.80 4.13
N ARG A 73 2.82 -9.05 4.37
CA ARG A 73 1.44 -9.53 4.18
C ARG A 73 0.37 -8.67 4.89
N SER A 74 0.73 -8.05 6.03
CA SER A 74 -0.16 -7.13 6.76
C SER A 74 -0.41 -5.83 6.01
N PHE A 75 0.62 -5.31 5.32
CA PHE A 75 0.54 -4.10 4.50
C PHE A 75 -0.17 -4.38 3.18
N GLU A 76 0.21 -5.47 2.49
CA GLU A 76 -0.49 -5.97 1.31
C GLU A 76 -1.99 -6.12 1.54
N ARG A 77 -2.40 -6.74 2.66
CA ARG A 77 -3.83 -6.90 3.00
C ARG A 77 -4.57 -5.57 3.15
N LYS A 78 -3.91 -4.54 3.68
CA LYS A 78 -4.51 -3.21 3.80
C LYS A 78 -4.77 -2.65 2.40
N ILE A 79 -3.79 -2.69 1.50
CA ILE A 79 -3.97 -2.18 0.14
C ILE A 79 -5.03 -3.00 -0.64
N ILE A 80 -5.09 -4.32 -0.47
CA ILE A 80 -6.17 -5.16 -1.03
C ILE A 80 -7.54 -4.77 -0.46
N ASN A 81 -7.62 -4.45 0.83
CA ASN A 81 -8.86 -3.94 1.43
C ASN A 81 -9.26 -2.57 0.89
N ALA A 82 -8.31 -1.70 0.55
CA ALA A 82 -8.58 -0.44 -0.13
C ALA A 82 -9.22 -0.67 -1.51
N VAL A 83 -8.73 -1.64 -2.28
CA VAL A 83 -9.35 -2.08 -3.54
C VAL A 83 -10.79 -2.55 -3.28
N PHE A 84 -11.02 -3.41 -2.30
CA PHE A 84 -12.37 -3.88 -1.98
C PHE A 84 -13.31 -2.72 -1.66
N ILE A 85 -12.90 -1.78 -0.81
CA ILE A 85 -13.71 -0.61 -0.44
C ILE A 85 -14.04 0.22 -1.68
N LYS A 86 -13.05 0.50 -2.56
CA LYS A 86 -13.27 1.28 -3.79
C LYS A 86 -14.25 0.63 -4.76
N TYR A 87 -14.32 -0.70 -4.75
CA TYR A 87 -15.26 -1.49 -5.54
C TYR A 87 -16.58 -1.79 -4.80
N GLY A 88 -16.85 -1.11 -3.68
CA GLY A 88 -18.13 -1.22 -2.96
C GLY A 88 -18.25 -2.47 -2.07
N LEU A 89 -17.14 -3.14 -1.79
CA LEU A 89 -17.08 -4.30 -0.92
C LEU A 89 -16.56 -3.93 0.47
N LYS A 90 -16.97 -4.67 1.49
CA LYS A 90 -16.46 -4.49 2.86
C LYS A 90 -15.01 -4.99 2.97
N ALA A 91 -14.17 -4.28 3.71
CA ALA A 91 -12.84 -4.75 4.08
C ALA A 91 -12.90 -6.09 4.83
N GLN A 92 -11.92 -6.96 4.57
CA GLN A 92 -11.81 -8.28 5.18
C GLN A 92 -10.78 -8.25 6.30
N LYS A 93 -11.19 -8.75 7.48
CA LYS A 93 -10.32 -8.84 8.67
C LYS A 93 -9.51 -10.14 8.69
N THR A 94 -10.01 -11.17 8.00
CA THR A 94 -9.46 -12.52 7.97
C THR A 94 -8.88 -12.86 6.62
N ASP A 95 -8.13 -13.95 6.55
CA ASP A 95 -7.62 -14.51 5.30
C ASP A 95 -8.68 -15.21 4.45
N TYR A 96 -9.81 -15.59 5.05
CA TYR A 96 -10.93 -16.12 4.32
C TYR A 96 -11.58 -15.04 3.44
N LEU A 97 -11.65 -15.30 2.14
CA LEU A 97 -12.29 -14.43 1.14
C LEU A 97 -13.54 -15.11 0.57
N PRO A 98 -14.73 -14.50 0.68
CA PRO A 98 -15.91 -15.00 -0.03
C PRO A 98 -15.72 -14.98 -1.55
N ALA A 99 -16.44 -15.84 -2.27
CA ALA A 99 -16.26 -16.04 -3.72
C ALA A 99 -16.24 -14.74 -4.54
N LYS A 100 -17.12 -13.77 -4.24
CA LYS A 100 -17.16 -12.48 -4.93
C LYS A 100 -15.87 -11.66 -4.83
N TYR A 101 -15.13 -11.79 -3.72
CA TYR A 101 -13.84 -11.13 -3.53
C TYR A 101 -12.76 -11.82 -4.35
N VAL A 102 -12.77 -13.15 -4.38
CA VAL A 102 -11.83 -13.96 -5.18
C VAL A 102 -12.01 -13.67 -6.68
N ILE A 103 -13.25 -13.60 -7.15
CA ILE A 103 -13.57 -13.25 -8.54
C ILE A 103 -13.04 -11.85 -8.87
N LEU A 104 -13.32 -10.86 -8.02
CA LEU A 104 -12.80 -9.51 -8.22
C LEU A 104 -11.27 -9.47 -8.31
N LEU A 105 -10.55 -10.17 -7.43
CA LEU A 105 -9.08 -10.20 -7.48
C LEU A 105 -8.57 -10.82 -8.78
N LYS A 106 -9.21 -11.88 -9.26
CA LYS A 106 -8.87 -12.52 -10.54
C LYS A 106 -9.10 -11.59 -11.72
N ASP A 107 -10.26 -10.93 -11.77
CA ASP A 107 -10.63 -9.99 -12.83
C ASP A 107 -9.66 -8.80 -12.90
N LEU A 108 -9.08 -8.40 -11.76
CA LEU A 108 -8.10 -7.33 -11.65
C LEU A 108 -6.63 -7.80 -11.82
N GLY A 109 -6.41 -9.10 -11.96
CA GLY A 109 -5.08 -9.70 -12.11
C GLY A 109 -4.21 -9.55 -10.86
N LEU A 110 -4.81 -9.66 -9.67
CA LEU A 110 -4.13 -9.55 -8.37
C LEU A 110 -3.88 -10.92 -7.72
N ARG A 111 -4.67 -11.97 -8.04
CA ARG A 111 -4.53 -13.38 -7.58
C ARG A 111 -5.29 -14.35 -8.46
#